data_AF-A0A0K2GER7-F1
#
_entry.id   AF-A0A0K2GER7-F1
#
_cell.length_a   1.000
_cell.length_b   1.000
_cell.length_c   1.000
_cell.angle_alpha   90.00
_cell.angle_beta   90.00
_cell.angle_gamma   90.00
#
_symmetry.space_group_name_H-M   'P 1'
#
loop_
_entity.id
_entity.type
_entity.pdbx_description
1 polymer ?
#
loop_
_entity_poly.entity_id
_entity_poly.type
_entity_poly.pdbx_seq_one_letter_code
_entity_poly.pdbx_strand_id
1 'polypeptide(L)'
;MHRLFPASSARIRRSELTWVGTITPFPLSRTYRVRLRYKLTGSPEVEVLEPLLQKRGSDNPPHLYPGKKLCLYLPRIGEWNKTMMLSQTIIPWTSEWLLNYEVWLATGEWSGGGLHPR
;
A
#
# COMPACT_ATOMS: atom_id res chain seq x y z
N MET A 1 4.23 21.50 15.24
CA MET A 1 3.51 20.51 14.40
C MET A 1 4.55 19.64 13.70
N HIS A 2 4.74 18.39 14.14
CA HIS A 2 5.71 17.48 13.53
C HIS A 2 5.07 16.80 12.31
N ARG A 3 5.71 16.86 11.13
CA ARG A 3 5.21 16.16 9.93
C ARG A 3 5.79 14.75 9.91
N LEU A 4 4.93 13.73 9.92
CA LEU A 4 5.35 12.33 9.81
C LEU A 4 5.96 11.99 8.44
N PHE A 5 5.52 12.68 7.38
CA PHE A 5 5.98 12.49 6.00
C PHE A 5 6.28 13.85 5.35
N PRO A 6 7.40 14.50 5.69
CA PRO A 6 7.66 15.90 5.31
C PRO A 6 7.82 16.11 3.80
N ALA A 7 8.31 15.10 3.08
CA ALA A 7 8.46 15.12 1.62
C ALA A 7 7.19 14.69 0.85
N SER A 8 6.09 14.41 1.55
CA SER A 8 4.84 14.02 0.92
C SER A 8 3.94 15.21 0.59
N SER A 9 3.00 15.00 -0.33
CA SER A 9 1.95 15.95 -0.67
C SER A 9 0.58 15.37 -0.31
N ALA A 10 -0.31 16.21 0.22
CA ALA A 10 -1.67 15.83 0.55
C ALA A 10 -2.64 16.89 0.01
N ARG A 11 -3.76 16.44 -0.55
CA ARG A 11 -4.81 17.30 -1.07
C ARG A 11 -6.17 16.70 -0.72
N ILE A 12 -7.07 17.54 -0.23
CA ILE A 12 -8.47 17.16 0.01
C ILE A 12 -9.35 17.91 -0.97
N ARG A 13 -10.20 17.21 -1.71
CA ARG A 13 -11.25 17.80 -2.56
C ARG A 13 -12.49 16.94 -2.56
N ARG A 14 -13.67 17.57 -2.43
CA ARG A 14 -14.98 16.89 -2.47
C ARG A 14 -15.03 15.61 -1.60
N SER A 15 -14.54 15.71 -0.36
CA SER A 15 -14.48 14.61 0.60
C SER A 15 -13.58 13.42 0.20
N GLU A 16 -12.67 13.63 -0.75
CA GLU A 16 -11.61 12.70 -1.10
C GLU A 16 -10.25 13.26 -0.68
N LEU A 17 -9.52 12.51 0.13
CA LEU A 17 -8.11 12.70 0.39
C LEU A 17 -7.31 12.01 -0.72
N THR A 18 -6.35 12.74 -1.30
CA THR A 18 -5.26 12.17 -2.08
C THR A 18 -3.95 12.50 -1.40
N TRP A 19 -3.17 11.49 -1.07
CA TRP A 19 -1.83 11.61 -0.53
C TRP A 19 -0.84 10.94 -1.49
N VAL A 20 0.28 11.61 -1.77
CA VAL A 20 1.39 11.06 -2.54
C VAL A 20 2.66 11.23 -1.72
N GLY A 21 3.36 10.13 -1.48
CA GLY A 21 4.61 10.14 -0.73
C GLY A 21 5.54 9.02 -1.19
N THR A 22 6.73 8.99 -0.60
CA THR A 22 7.74 7.96 -0.84
C THR A 22 7.87 7.06 0.37
N ILE A 23 8.01 5.75 0.14
CA ILE A 23 8.20 4.73 1.17
C ILE A 23 9.43 3.90 0.79
N THR A 24 10.37 3.77 1.72
CA THR A 24 11.49 2.84 1.63
C THR A 24 11.29 1.81 2.75
N PRO A 25 10.81 0.60 2.45
CA PRO A 25 10.28 -0.30 3.48
C PRO A 25 11.33 -0.83 4.45
N PHE A 26 12.58 -0.96 4.00
CA PHE A 26 13.73 -1.34 4.81
C PHE A 26 14.96 -0.55 4.34
N PRO A 27 16.02 -0.33 5.15
CA PRO A 27 17.17 0.48 4.75
C PRO A 27 17.86 0.09 3.42
N LEU A 28 17.76 -1.18 3.02
CA LEU A 28 18.33 -1.68 1.75
C LEU A 28 17.29 -1.85 0.64
N SER A 29 16.03 -1.54 0.91
CA SER A 29 14.94 -1.64 -0.06
C SER A 29 14.98 -0.53 -1.09
N ARG A 30 14.26 -0.73 -2.19
CA ARG A 30 13.99 0.36 -3.14
C ARG A 30 13.07 1.40 -2.50
N THR A 31 13.16 2.64 -2.98
CA THR A 31 12.19 3.68 -2.66
C THR A 31 11.03 3.64 -3.64
N TYR A 32 9.82 3.59 -3.11
CA TYR A 32 8.58 3.57 -3.89
C TYR A 32 7.81 4.87 -3.69
N ARG A 33 7.45 5.52 -4.79
CA ARG A 33 6.45 6.58 -4.82
C ARG A 33 5.07 5.95 -4.88
N VAL A 34 4.24 6.26 -3.89
CA VAL A 34 2.91 5.67 -3.73
C VAL A 34 1.83 6.74 -3.70
N ARG A 35 0.61 6.36 -4.08
CA ARG A 35 -0.58 7.19 -3.97
C ARG A 35 -1.60 6.50 -3.07
N LEU A 36 -2.07 7.20 -2.05
CA LEU A 36 -3.23 6.85 -1.26
C LEU A 36 -4.40 7.74 -1.69
N ARG A 37 -5.53 7.13 -2.01
CA ARG A 37 -6.81 7.81 -2.21
C ARG A 37 -7.81 7.31 -1.17
N TYR A 38 -8.53 8.23 -0.54
CA TYR A 38 -9.53 7.87 0.46
C TYR A 38 -10.75 8.79 0.38
N LYS A 39 -11.90 8.22 0.05
CA LYS A 39 -13.22 8.87 0.15
C LYS A 39 -13.87 8.49 1.47
N LEU A 40 -14.47 9.45 2.17
CA LEU A 40 -15.17 9.19 3.44
C LEU A 40 -16.27 8.11 3.36
N THR A 41 -16.84 7.90 2.18
CA THR A 41 -17.88 6.87 1.96
C THR A 41 -17.30 5.49 1.68
N GLY A 42 -16.01 5.37 1.37
CA GLY A 42 -15.39 4.14 0.93
C GLY A 42 -14.23 3.68 1.81
N SER A 43 -13.31 2.96 1.16
CA SER A 43 -12.11 2.38 1.72
C SER A 43 -10.87 3.10 1.17
N PRO A 44 -9.76 3.17 1.93
CA PRO A 44 -8.49 3.65 1.40
C PRO A 44 -7.98 2.72 0.27
N GLU A 45 -7.51 3.33 -0.81
CA GLU A 45 -6.94 2.65 -1.97
C GLU A 45 -5.50 3.11 -2.14
N VAL A 46 -4.57 2.15 -2.26
CA VAL A 46 -3.14 2.44 -2.44
C VAL A 46 -2.65 1.86 -3.76
N GLU A 47 -1.91 2.67 -4.52
CA GLU A 47 -1.27 2.32 -5.78
C GLU A 47 0.21 2.69 -5.73
N VAL A 48 1.08 1.83 -6.28
CA VAL A 48 2.49 2.16 -6.52
C VAL A 48 2.60 2.90 -7.85
N LEU A 49 3.16 4.11 -7.80
CA LEU A 49 3.39 4.95 -8.97
C LEU A 49 4.74 4.64 -9.61
N GLU A 50 5.80 4.60 -8.80
CA GLU A 50 7.18 4.40 -9.26
C GLU A 50 8.02 3.69 -8.18
N PRO A 51 8.94 2.78 -8.56
CA PRO A 51 8.92 2.08 -9.84
C PRO A 51 7.61 1.27 -9.98
N LEU A 52 7.16 1.06 -11.21
CA LEU A 52 5.98 0.21 -11.44
C LEU A 52 6.25 -1.21 -10.93
N LEU A 53 5.21 -1.82 -10.36
CA LEU A 53 5.27 -3.21 -9.92
C LEU A 53 5.63 -4.12 -11.09
N GLN A 54 6.57 -5.03 -10.83
CA GLN A 54 7.12 -5.94 -11.82
C GLN A 54 6.46 -7.31 -11.68
N LYS A 55 6.42 -8.03 -12.80
CA LYS A 55 6.07 -9.44 -12.81
C LYS A 55 7.30 -10.29 -12.50
N ARG A 56 7.08 -11.47 -11.95
CA ARG A 56 8.11 -12.51 -11.86
C ARG A 56 7.82 -13.56 -12.93
N GLY A 57 8.56 -13.53 -14.03
CA GLY A 57 8.18 -14.31 -15.22
C GLY A 57 6.82 -13.86 -15.77
N SER A 58 5.87 -14.79 -15.84
CA SER A 58 4.47 -14.52 -16.22
C SER A 58 3.61 -13.98 -15.08
N ASP A 59 4.05 -14.13 -13.84
CA ASP A 59 3.20 -14.00 -12.67
C ASP A 59 3.12 -12.55 -12.20
N ASN A 60 1.90 -12.09 -11.94
CA ASN A 60 1.69 -10.80 -11.30
C ASN A 60 2.03 -10.89 -9.80
N PRO A 61 2.40 -9.77 -9.15
CA PRO A 61 2.49 -9.74 -7.71
C PRO A 61 1.17 -10.25 -7.09
N PRO A 62 1.25 -11.12 -6.07
CA PRO A 62 0.06 -11.54 -5.34
C PRO A 62 -0.51 -10.36 -4.55
N HIS A 63 -1.71 -10.54 -3.98
CA HIS A 63 -2.33 -9.55 -3.10
C HIS A 63 -2.51 -8.17 -3.75
N LEU A 64 -3.06 -8.19 -4.96
CA LEU A 64 -3.57 -7.01 -5.65
C LEU A 64 -5.09 -7.12 -5.82
N TYR A 65 -5.79 -6.05 -5.48
CA TYR A 65 -7.17 -5.84 -5.92
C TYR A 65 -7.21 -5.44 -7.41
N PRO A 66 -8.40 -5.53 -8.05
CA PRO A 66 -8.59 -5.05 -9.41
C PRO A 66 -8.06 -3.61 -9.61
N GLY A 67 -7.36 -3.40 -10.71
CA GLY A 67 -6.73 -2.11 -11.02
C GLY A 67 -5.36 -1.89 -10.36
N LYS A 68 -4.67 -2.96 -9.93
CA LYS A 68 -3.32 -2.91 -9.30
C LYS A 68 -3.29 -2.14 -7.97
N LYS A 69 -4.40 -2.13 -7.24
CA LYS A 69 -4.48 -1.57 -5.89
C LYS A 69 -3.94 -2.59 -4.90
N LEU A 70 -3.15 -2.16 -3.92
CA LEU A 70 -2.58 -3.07 -2.93
C LEU A 70 -3.67 -3.66 -2.02
N CYS A 71 -3.63 -4.97 -1.79
CA CYS A 71 -4.46 -5.62 -0.78
C CYS A 71 -3.76 -5.51 0.58
N LEU A 72 -4.12 -4.48 1.34
CA LEU A 72 -3.48 -4.15 2.62
C LEU A 72 -4.22 -4.68 3.86
N TYR A 73 -5.49 -5.06 3.70
CA TYR A 73 -6.33 -5.60 4.76
C TYR A 73 -7.51 -6.31 4.12
N LEU A 74 -8.18 -7.19 4.85
CA LEU A 74 -9.37 -7.89 4.40
C LEU A 74 -10.62 -7.06 4.71
N PRO A 75 -11.39 -6.67 3.67
CA PRO A 75 -12.65 -5.97 3.88
C PRO A 75 -13.60 -6.89 4.65
N ARG A 76 -14.33 -6.32 5.62
CA ARG A 76 -15.43 -6.96 6.38
C ARG A 76 -15.03 -7.90 7.54
N ILE A 77 -13.74 -8.15 7.78
CA ILE A 77 -13.30 -8.88 9.00
C ILE A 77 -12.82 -7.96 10.13
N GLY A 78 -12.95 -6.63 9.95
CA GLY A 78 -12.71 -5.65 11.01
C GLY A 78 -11.26 -5.19 11.21
N GLU A 79 -10.31 -5.66 10.38
CA GLU A 79 -8.90 -5.25 10.47
C GLU A 79 -8.70 -3.74 10.33
N TRP A 80 -9.54 -3.08 9.53
CA TRP A 80 -9.54 -1.64 9.37
C TRP A 80 -10.94 -1.06 9.50
N ASN A 81 -11.04 0.11 10.13
CA ASN A 81 -12.25 0.92 10.15
C ASN A 81 -11.93 2.43 10.07
N LYS A 82 -12.96 3.24 9.79
CA LYS A 82 -12.82 4.67 9.49
C LYS A 82 -12.29 5.54 10.65
N THR A 83 -12.27 5.03 11.88
CA THR A 83 -11.73 5.77 13.04
C THR A 83 -10.21 5.63 13.17
N MET A 84 -9.61 4.67 12.46
CA MET A 84 -8.17 4.43 12.51
C MET A 84 -7.40 5.46 11.67
N MET A 85 -6.29 5.95 12.21
CA MET A 85 -5.43 6.86 11.48
C MET A 85 -4.74 6.16 10.32
N LEU A 86 -4.91 6.70 9.09
CA LEU A 86 -4.28 6.19 7.88
C LEU A 86 -2.75 6.16 7.99
N SER A 87 -2.16 7.12 8.68
CA SER A 87 -0.71 7.21 8.93
C SER A 87 -0.17 6.14 9.86
N GLN A 88 -1.02 5.51 10.69
CA GLN A 88 -0.65 4.46 11.63
C GLN A 88 -1.12 3.07 11.18
N THR A 89 -1.85 2.99 10.07
CA THR A 89 -2.40 1.74 9.52
C THR A 89 -2.00 1.56 8.07
N ILE A 90 -2.67 2.27 7.16
CA ILE A 90 -2.52 2.11 5.71
C ILE A 90 -1.10 2.41 5.23
N ILE A 91 -0.46 3.46 5.73
CA ILE A 91 0.92 3.78 5.32
C ILE A 91 1.91 2.70 5.83
N PRO A 92 1.91 2.32 7.13
CA PRO A 92 2.71 1.20 7.61
C PRO A 92 2.45 -0.13 6.89
N TRP A 93 1.18 -0.51 6.66
CA TRP A 93 0.85 -1.74 5.92
C TRP A 93 1.28 -1.68 4.46
N THR A 94 1.28 -0.50 3.84
CA THR A 94 1.87 -0.32 2.50
C THR A 94 3.37 -0.64 2.53
N SER A 95 4.08 -0.20 3.58
CA SER A 95 5.51 -0.52 3.78
C SER A 95 5.73 -2.03 3.92
N GLU A 96 4.93 -2.69 4.75
CA GLU A 96 5.01 -4.14 4.94
C GLU A 96 4.70 -4.91 3.66
N TRP A 97 3.68 -4.50 2.91
CA TRP A 97 3.36 -5.11 1.61
C TRP A 97 4.52 -4.96 0.63
N LEU A 98 5.15 -3.78 0.55
CA LEU A 98 6.30 -3.54 -0.33
C LEU A 98 7.51 -4.39 0.05
N LEU A 99 7.77 -4.60 1.34
CA LEU A 99 8.82 -5.50 1.80
C LEU A 99 8.57 -6.94 1.33
N ASN A 100 7.36 -7.45 1.54
CA ASN A 100 6.97 -8.79 1.11
C ASN A 100 7.00 -8.95 -0.42
N TYR A 101 6.65 -7.89 -1.15
CA TYR A 101 6.79 -7.84 -2.61
C TYR A 101 8.25 -7.95 -3.05
N GLU A 102 9.19 -7.28 -2.39
CA GLU A 102 10.61 -7.42 -2.71
C GLU A 102 11.13 -8.84 -2.46
N VAL A 103 10.72 -9.45 -1.35
CA VAL A 103 11.04 -10.86 -1.05
C VAL A 103 10.46 -11.78 -2.13
N TRP A 104 9.17 -11.64 -2.46
CA TRP A 104 8.51 -12.43 -3.49
C TRP A 104 9.17 -12.27 -4.86
N LEU A 105 9.58 -11.05 -5.24
CA LEU A 105 10.24 -10.83 -6.51
C LEU A 105 11.57 -11.61 -6.59
N ALA A 106 12.28 -11.73 -5.46
CA ALA A 106 13.52 -12.49 -5.36
C ALA A 106 13.30 -14.02 -5.31
N THR A 107 12.40 -14.49 -4.44
CA THR A 107 12.27 -15.92 -4.11
C THR A 107 11.17 -16.63 -4.91
N GLY A 108 10.13 -15.90 -5.31
CA GLY A 108 8.88 -16.44 -5.85
C GLY A 108 7.85 -16.82 -4.78
N GLU A 109 8.21 -16.72 -3.50
CA GLU A 109 7.34 -17.05 -2.37
C GLU A 109 6.83 -15.78 -1.69
N TRP A 110 5.53 -15.73 -1.41
CA TRP A 110 4.94 -14.60 -0.68
C TRP A 110 5.02 -14.86 0.82
N SER A 111 5.71 -13.98 1.55
CA SER A 111 5.90 -14.08 3.00
C SER A 111 4.94 -13.22 3.82
N GLY A 112 4.08 -12.44 3.17
CA GLY A 112 3.12 -11.56 3.85
C GLY A 112 1.89 -12.31 4.34
N GLY A 113 1.20 -11.73 5.32
CA GLY A 113 -0.10 -12.22 5.76
C GLY A 113 -1.22 -12.03 4.73
N GLY A 114 -2.45 -12.36 5.14
CA GLY A 114 -3.67 -12.21 4.33
C GLY A 114 -4.22 -13.52 3.78
N LEU A 115 -5.49 -13.51 3.34
CA LEU A 115 -6.12 -14.66 2.71
C LEU A 115 -5.70 -14.75 1.24
N HIS A 116 -5.06 -15.85 0.89
CA HIS A 116 -4.77 -16.20 -0.50
C HIS A 116 -5.96 -16.98 -1.09
N PRO A 117 -6.45 -16.64 -2.29
CA PRO A 117 -7.32 -17.56 -3.03
C PRO A 117 -6.56 -18.88 -3.22
N ARG A 118 -7.20 -20.00 -2.84
CA ARG A 118 -6.72 -21.34 -3.18
C ARG A 118 -7.10 -21.68 -4.61
#